data_AF-A0A1G7CIJ2-F1
#
_entry.id   AF-A0A1G7CIJ2-F1
#
_cell.length_a   1.000
_cell.length_b   1.000
_cell.length_c   1.000
_cell.angle_alpha   90.00
_cell.angle_beta   90.00
_cell.angle_gamma   90.00
#
_symmetry.space_group_name_H-M   'P 1'
#
loop_
_entity.id
_entity.type
_entity.pdbx_description
1 polymer ?
#
loop_
_entity_poly.entity_id
_entity_poly.type
_entity_poly.pdbx_seq_one_letter_code
_entity_poly.pdbx_strand_id
1 'polypeptide(L)' 'MNFKNPKTIIIIVLTFVIVFLMNYIGNDSPNKLQDAALNGLGGVVGIIVGLFIWNRNKHDNTHQDFD' A
#
# COMPACT_ATOMS: atom_id res chain seq x y z
N MET A 1 -14.31 7.85 2.38
CA MET A 1 -13.40 6.80 2.89
C MET A 1 -12.79 7.31 4.19
N ASN A 2 -13.03 6.62 5.32
CA ASN A 2 -12.60 7.11 6.62
C ASN A 2 -11.18 6.60 6.92
N PHE A 3 -10.16 7.36 6.54
CA PHE A 3 -8.75 7.01 6.73
C PHE A 3 -8.32 6.94 8.20
N LYS A 4 -9.21 7.26 9.15
CA LYS A 4 -8.97 7.12 10.59
C LYS A 4 -9.05 5.69 11.13
N ASN A 5 -9.37 4.70 10.29
CA ASN A 5 -9.40 3.31 10.77
C ASN A 5 -7.98 2.85 11.13
N PRO A 6 -7.71 2.50 12.40
CA PRO A 6 -6.35 2.16 12.85
C PRO A 6 -5.81 0.94 12.10
N LYS A 7 -6.68 0.00 11.69
CA LYS A 7 -6.32 -1.16 10.86
C LYS A 7 -5.70 -0.75 9.52
N THR A 8 -6.25 0.26 8.84
CA THR A 8 -5.76 0.73 7.54
C THR A 8 -4.40 1.40 7.69
N ILE A 9 -4.22 2.21 8.74
CA ILE A 9 -2.93 2.86 9.04
C ILE A 9 -1.87 1.80 9.36
N ILE A 10 -2.22 0.78 10.17
CA ILE A 10 -1.32 -0.34 10.48
C ILE A 10 -0.88 -1.06 9.21
N ILE A 11 -1.79 -1.38 8.30
CA ILE A 11 -1.46 -2.05 7.03
C ILE A 11 -0.51 -1.20 6.18
N ILE A 12 -0.79 0.10 6.04
CA ILE A 12 0.07 1.02 5.26
C ILE A 12 1.49 1.07 5.86
N VAL A 13 1.60 1.25 7.18
CA VAL A 13 2.89 1.30 7.88
C VAL A 13 3.64 -0.02 7.75
N LEU A 14 2.95 -1.16 7.93
CA LEU A 14 3.55 -2.48 7.84
C LEU A 14 4.10 -2.74 6.42
N THR A 15 3.33 -2.43 5.39
CA THR A 15 3.78 -2.58 4.00
C THR A 15 4.97 -1.68 3.69
N PHE A 16 4.95 -0.42 4.14
CA PHE A 16 6.10 0.47 3.98
C PHE A 16 7.35 -0.15 4.62
N VAL A 17 7.25 -0.63 5.86
CA VAL A 17 8.38 -1.25 6.58
C VAL A 17 8.88 -2.50 5.86
N ILE A 18 8.00 -3.38 5.38
CA ILE A 18 8.39 -4.60 4.66
C ILE A 18 9.15 -4.25 3.36
N VAL A 19 8.59 -3.36 2.54
CA VAL A 19 9.20 -2.99 1.25
C VAL A 19 10.50 -2.22 1.47
N PHE A 20 10.53 -1.32 2.45
CA PHE A 20 11.73 -0.59 2.84
C PHE A 20 12.83 -1.55 3.29
N LEU A 21 12.55 -2.46 4.23
CA LEU A 21 13.53 -3.41 4.73
C LEU A 21 14.02 -4.36 3.64
N MET A 22 13.12 -4.83 2.76
CA MET A 22 13.50 -5.69 1.62
C MET A 22 14.45 -4.99 0.64
N ASN A 23 14.34 -3.66 0.48
CA ASN A 23 15.21 -2.89 -0.40
C ASN A 23 16.46 -2.34 0.31
N TYR A 24 16.43 -2.24 1.63
CA TYR A 24 17.52 -1.73 2.43
C TYR A 24 18.52 -2.84 2.82
N ILE A 25 18.01 -4.02 3.20
CA ILE A 25 18.83 -5.15 3.63
C ILE A 25 19.46 -5.82 2.40
N GLY A 26 20.78 -6.06 2.44
CA GLY A 26 21.52 -6.70 1.35
C GLY A 26 21.82 -5.78 0.17
N ASN A 27 21.50 -4.50 0.26
CA ASN A 27 21.86 -3.51 -0.74
C ASN A 27 23.19 -2.84 -0.36
N ASP A 28 24.22 -3.02 -1.18
CA ASP A 28 25.54 -2.40 -1.02
C ASP A 28 25.67 -1.07 -1.79
N SER A 29 24.56 -0.56 -2.35
CA SER A 29 24.59 0.73 -3.04
C SER A 29 24.89 1.88 -2.05
N PRO A 30 25.66 2.90 -2.48
CA PRO A 30 25.92 4.08 -1.66
C PRO A 30 24.63 4.87 -1.33
N ASN A 31 23.58 4.71 -2.16
CA ASN A 31 22.30 5.42 -2.04
C ASN A 31 21.15 4.55 -1.50
N LYS A 32 21.46 3.40 -0.89
CA LYS A 32 20.47 2.40 -0.45
C LYS A 32 19.34 2.93 0.42
N LEU A 33 19.60 3.95 1.25
CA LEU A 33 18.57 4.57 2.07
C LEU A 33 17.52 5.29 1.23
N GLN A 34 17.97 6.03 0.21
CA GLN A 34 17.09 6.75 -0.71
C GLN A 34 16.31 5.77 -1.59
N ASP A 35 16.98 4.74 -2.11
CA ASP A 35 16.36 3.70 -2.94
C ASP A 35 15.27 2.96 -2.14
N ALA A 36 15.59 2.52 -0.91
CA ALA A 36 14.65 1.85 -0.03
C ALA A 36 13.46 2.74 0.37
N ALA A 37 13.70 4.03 0.60
CA ALA A 37 12.64 4.98 0.90
C ALA A 37 11.70 5.19 -0.31
N LEU A 38 12.26 5.38 -1.51
CA LEU A 38 11.49 5.52 -2.75
C LEU A 38 10.66 4.26 -3.05
N ASN A 39 11.25 3.08 -2.91
CA ASN A 39 10.55 1.81 -3.10
C ASN A 39 9.45 1.61 -2.05
N GLY A 40 9.72 1.95 -0.78
CA GLY A 40 8.72 1.93 0.28
C GLY A 40 7.54 2.88 -0.01
N LEU A 41 7.81 4.10 -0.47
CA LEU A 41 6.79 5.06 -0.89
C LEU A 41 5.98 4.54 -2.09
N GLY A 42 6.63 3.91 -3.07
CA GLY A 42 5.96 3.25 -4.19
C GLY A 42 4.98 2.16 -3.74
N GLY A 43 5.36 1.36 -2.74
CA GLY A 43 4.48 0.37 -2.11
C GLY A 43 3.24 0.99 -1.45
N VAL A 44 3.42 2.11 -0.74
CA VAL A 44 2.31 2.86 -0.13
C VAL A 44 1.35 3.41 -1.20
N VAL A 45 1.89 3.96 -2.30
CA VAL A 45 1.08 4.43 -3.44
C VAL A 45 0.26 3.29 -4.04
N GLY A 46 0.85 2.10 -4.22
CA GLY A 46 0.14 0.91 -4.68
C GLY A 46 -1.06 0.53 -3.80
N ILE A 47 -0.89 0.60 -2.47
CA ILE A 47 -1.99 0.36 -1.51
C ILE A 47 -3.07 1.43 -1.64
N ILE A 48 -2.71 2.71 -1.74
CA ILE A 48 -3.68 3.81 -1.87
C ILE A 48 -4.51 3.62 -3.14
N VAL A 49 -3.87 3.32 -4.27
CA VAL A 49 -4.56 3.05 -5.55
C VAL A 49 -5.45 1.82 -5.44
N GLY A 50 -4.96 0.72 -4.87
CA GLY A 50 -5.75 -0.49 -4.67
C GLY A 50 -6.98 -0.27 -3.78
N LEU A 51 -6.82 0.49 -2.70
CA LEU A 51 -7.92 0.90 -1.82
C LEU A 51 -8.91 1.82 -2.53
N PHE A 52 -8.44 2.73 -3.38
CA PHE A 52 -9.29 3.60 -4.17
C PHE A 52 -10.16 2.81 -5.15
N ILE A 53 -9.57 1.87 -5.89
CA ILE A 53 -10.29 0.97 -6.82
C ILE A 53 -11.28 0.09 -6.04
N TRP A 54 -10.85 -0.53 -4.93
CA TRP A 54 -11.71 -1.36 -4.10
C TRP A 54 -12.91 -0.59 -3.55
N ASN A 55 -12.71 0.63 -3.05
CA ASN A 55 -13.77 1.47 -2.52
C ASN A 55 -14.72 2.00 -3.61
N ARG A 56 -14.21 2.18 -4.84
CA ARG A 56 -15.05 2.48 -6.01
C ARG A 56 -15.96 1.30 -6.36
N ASN A 57 -15.40 0.08 -6.42
CA ASN A 57 -16.20 -1.13 -6.70
C ASN A 57 -17.17 -1.47 -5.59
N LYS A 58 -16.87 -1.13 -4.33
CA LYS A 58 -17.76 -1.39 -3.18
C LYS A 58 -19.03 -0.53 -3.19
N HIS A 59 -19.03 0.59 -3.91
CA HIS A 59 -20.22 1.43 -4.14
C HIS A 59 -20.94 1.11 -5.46
N ASP A 60 -20.42 0.15 -6.23
CA ASP A 60 -21.13 -0.34 -7.41
C ASP A 60 -22.21 -1.30 -6.92
N ASN A 61 -23.44 -0.81 -6.81
CA ASN A 61 -24.64 -1.56 -6.41
C ASN A 61 -25.12 -2.53 -7.50
N THR A 62 -24.21 -3.09 -8.29
CA THR A 62 -24.53 -4.24 -9.14
C THR A 62 -24.64 -5.44 -8.22
N HIS A 63 -25.79 -5.55 -7.52
CA HIS A 63 -26.26 -6.86 -7.08
C HIS A 63 -26.28 -7.72 -8.34
N GLN A 64 -25.36 -8.67 -8.43
CA GLN A 64 -25.56 -9.80 -9.32
C GLN A 64 -26.70 -10.59 -8.68
N ASP A 65 -27.93 -10.24 -9.05
CA ASP A 65 -29.04 -11.17 -8.95
C ASP A 65 -28.66 -12.35 -9.84
N PHE A 66 -28.09 -13.38 -9.22
CA PHE A 66 -27.92 -14.68 -9.84
C PHE A 66 -29.28 -15.37 -9.78
N ASP A 67 -30.06 -15.20 -10.85
CA ASP A 67 -31.17 -16.09 -11.20
C ASP A 67 -30.62 -17.43 -11.72
#